data_AF-A0A431HEU0-F1
#
_entry.id   AF-A0A431HEU0-F1
#
_cell.length_a   1.000
_cell.length_b   1.000
_cell.length_c   1.000
_cell.angle_alpha   90.00
_cell.angle_beta   90.00
_cell.angle_gamma   90.00
#
_symmetry.space_group_name_H-M   'P 1'
#
loop_
_entity.id
_entity.type
_entity.pdbx_description
1 polymer ?
#
loop_
_entity_poly.entity_id
_entity_poly.type
_entity_poly.pdbx_seq_one_letter_code
_entity_poly.pdbx_strand_id
1 'polypeptide(L)'
;MDIETAIRDIESRIEKGFYSKVSCDTGWFGLIAELHEKLVAIDPNYVVLQVKEKFGGLRFYANPSYGELSEAQCEEFYSLIREAEDKSFTVCEMTGNSGVLMRNGYWLRTLDPEIAPEGFVIVGES
;
A
#
# COMPACT_ATOMS: atom_id res chain seq x y z
N MET A 1 -10.05 9.05 -10.44
CA MET A 1 -9.67 7.96 -11.35
C MET A 1 -10.35 6.68 -10.85
N ASP A 2 -10.74 5.73 -11.70
CA ASP A 2 -11.22 4.45 -11.16
C ASP A 2 -10.04 3.61 -10.63
N ILE A 3 -10.32 2.65 -9.74
CA ILE A 3 -9.29 1.88 -9.04
C ILE A 3 -8.38 1.12 -10.03
N GLU A 4 -8.94 0.49 -11.07
CA GLU A 4 -8.13 -0.29 -12.01
C GLU A 4 -7.19 0.59 -12.81
N THR A 5 -7.67 1.76 -13.25
CA THR A 5 -6.85 2.74 -13.95
C THR A 5 -5.72 3.25 -13.04
N ALA A 6 -6.00 3.49 -11.74
CA ALA A 6 -4.98 3.91 -10.78
C ALA A 6 -3.90 2.85 -10.59
N ILE A 7 -4.28 1.58 -10.41
CA ILE A 7 -3.31 0.49 -10.28
C ILE A 7 -2.45 0.37 -11.54
N ARG A 8 -3.05 0.49 -12.74
CA ARG A 8 -2.28 0.45 -14.00
C ARG A 8 -1.30 1.62 -14.13
N ASP A 9 -1.70 2.82 -13.71
CA ASP A 9 -0.80 3.99 -13.74
C ASP A 9 0.37 3.80 -12.76
N ILE A 10 0.10 3.33 -11.54
CA ILE A 10 1.12 2.99 -10.55
C ILE A 10 2.09 1.95 -11.10
N GLU A 11 1.59 0.86 -11.69
CA GLU A 11 2.44 -0.18 -12.30
C GLU A 11 3.31 0.38 -13.43
N SER A 12 2.79 1.33 -14.22
CA SER A 12 3.54 1.99 -15.29
C SER A 12 4.66 2.90 -14.79
N ARG A 13 4.57 3.38 -13.54
CA ARG A 13 5.57 4.22 -12.86
C ARG A 13 6.66 3.42 -12.16
N ILE A 14 6.56 2.08 -12.14
CA ILE A 14 7.57 1.25 -11.48
C ILE A 14 8.88 1.30 -12.26
N GLU A 15 9.96 1.70 -11.58
CA GLU A 15 11.28 1.78 -12.18
C GLU A 15 11.76 0.42 -12.69
N LYS A 16 12.50 0.45 -13.81
CA LYS A 16 13.13 -0.75 -14.37
C LYS A 16 14.09 -1.36 -13.36
N GLY A 17 14.01 -2.68 -13.19
CA GLY A 17 14.81 -3.42 -12.22
C GLY A 17 14.05 -3.84 -10.97
N PHE A 18 12.85 -3.31 -10.75
CA PHE A 18 11.93 -3.78 -9.72
C PHE A 18 10.83 -4.70 -10.28
N TYR A 19 10.14 -5.40 -9.38
CA TYR A 19 8.97 -6.20 -9.73
C TYR A 19 7.83 -5.26 -10.16
N SER A 20 7.38 -5.40 -11.41
CA SER A 20 6.53 -4.42 -12.09
C SER A 20 5.04 -4.51 -11.75
N LYS A 21 4.69 -5.12 -10.61
CA LYS A 21 3.30 -5.36 -10.20
C LYS A 21 3.09 -4.99 -8.75
N VAL A 22 1.87 -4.55 -8.44
CA VAL A 22 1.41 -4.41 -7.07
C VAL A 22 1.29 -5.79 -6.45
N SER A 23 2.05 -6.04 -5.38
CA SER A 23 2.21 -7.35 -4.75
C SER A 23 1.46 -7.41 -3.41
N CYS A 24 0.15 -7.21 -3.46
CA CYS A 24 -0.79 -7.38 -2.35
C CYS A 24 -2.18 -7.74 -2.90
N ASP A 25 -3.09 -8.17 -2.03
CA ASP A 25 -4.47 -8.46 -2.44
C ASP A 25 -5.31 -7.19 -2.70
N THR A 26 -6.44 -7.38 -3.39
CA THR A 26 -7.29 -6.30 -3.92
C THR A 26 -7.96 -5.45 -2.86
N GLY A 27 -8.05 -5.93 -1.61
CA GLY A 27 -8.67 -5.18 -0.51
C GLY A 27 -7.95 -3.86 -0.22
N TRP A 28 -6.65 -3.77 -0.49
CA TRP A 28 -5.90 -2.51 -0.35
C TRP A 28 -5.91 -1.63 -1.59
N PHE A 29 -6.50 -2.05 -2.72
CA PHE A 29 -6.42 -1.27 -3.96
C PHE A 29 -7.14 0.08 -3.86
N GLY A 30 -8.22 0.18 -3.08
CA GLY A 30 -8.88 1.46 -2.80
C GLY A 30 -7.98 2.44 -2.04
N LEU A 31 -7.30 1.96 -1.01
CA LEU A 31 -6.32 2.73 -0.23
C LEU A 31 -5.13 3.18 -1.08
N ILE A 32 -4.62 2.28 -1.92
CA ILE A 32 -3.51 2.54 -2.85
C ILE A 32 -3.92 3.57 -3.92
N ALA A 33 -5.13 3.47 -4.47
CA ALA A 33 -5.64 4.43 -5.44
C ALA A 33 -5.84 5.82 -4.82
N GLU A 34 -6.40 5.92 -3.61
CA GLU A 34 -6.53 7.20 -2.90
C GLU A 34 -5.16 7.85 -2.63
N LEU A 35 -4.18 7.05 -2.19
CA LEU A 35 -2.81 7.52 -2.03
C LEU A 35 -2.26 8.07 -3.36
N HIS A 36 -2.38 7.29 -4.44
CA HIS A 36 -1.87 7.66 -5.76
C HIS A 36 -2.44 8.97 -6.26
N GLU A 37 -3.75 9.20 -6.14
CA GLU A 37 -4.37 10.47 -6.55
C GLU A 37 -3.76 11.68 -5.82
N LYS A 38 -3.47 11.54 -4.53
CA LYS A 38 -2.83 12.60 -3.74
C LYS A 38 -1.36 12.80 -4.13
N LEU A 39 -0.63 11.71 -4.37
CA LEU A 39 0.77 11.79 -4.80
C LEU A 39 0.91 12.46 -6.18
N VAL A 40 0.05 12.12 -7.14
CA VAL A 40 0.03 12.76 -8.48
C VAL A 40 -0.30 14.25 -8.39
N ALA A 41 -1.16 14.66 -7.46
CA ALA A 41 -1.48 16.07 -7.25
C ALA A 41 -0.28 16.89 -6.73
N ILE A 42 0.64 16.26 -5.97
CA ILE A 42 1.88 16.87 -5.49
C ILE A 42 2.95 16.84 -6.58
N ASP A 43 3.18 15.66 -7.16
CA ASP A 43 4.20 15.41 -8.16
C ASP A 43 3.67 14.46 -9.24
N PRO A 44 3.31 14.94 -10.43
CA PRO A 44 2.82 14.08 -11.49
C PRO A 44 3.89 13.15 -12.08
N ASN A 45 5.17 13.36 -11.76
CA ASN A 45 6.32 12.64 -12.32
C ASN A 45 6.99 11.67 -11.33
N TYR A 46 6.44 11.54 -10.12
CA TYR A 46 7.01 10.65 -9.10
C TYR A 46 7.15 9.20 -9.63
N VAL A 47 8.18 8.51 -9.13
CA VAL A 47 8.51 7.14 -9.53
C VAL A 47 8.21 6.15 -8.41
N VAL A 48 7.84 4.93 -8.78
CA VAL A 48 7.56 3.84 -7.84
C VAL A 48 8.71 2.84 -7.88
N LEU A 49 9.12 2.34 -6.73
CA LEU A 49 10.08 1.24 -6.62
C LEU A 49 9.34 -0.07 -6.40
N GLN A 50 8.49 -0.15 -5.38
CA GLN A 50 7.70 -1.34 -5.06
C GLN A 50 6.41 -0.97 -4.33
N VAL A 51 5.35 -1.74 -4.59
CA VAL A 51 4.13 -1.74 -3.77
C VAL A 51 3.88 -3.19 -3.34
N LYS A 52 3.87 -3.46 -2.04
CA LYS A 52 3.79 -4.84 -1.52
C LYS A 52 3.23 -4.94 -0.12
N GLU A 53 2.74 -6.11 0.24
CA GLU A 53 2.59 -6.51 1.64
C GLU A 53 3.97 -6.71 2.29
N LYS A 54 4.10 -6.26 3.54
CA LYS A 54 5.23 -6.58 4.41
C LYS A 54 4.81 -6.49 5.89
N PHE A 55 4.96 -7.61 6.59
CA PHE A 55 4.69 -7.74 8.03
C PHE A 55 3.24 -7.36 8.41
N GLY A 56 2.29 -7.67 7.54
CA GLY A 56 0.87 -7.38 7.75
C GLY A 56 0.44 -5.98 7.34
N GLY A 57 1.33 -5.14 6.81
CA GLY A 57 0.98 -3.81 6.32
C GLY A 57 1.46 -3.57 4.88
N LEU A 58 0.91 -2.54 4.25
CA LEU A 58 1.34 -2.00 2.98
C LEU A 58 2.75 -1.42 3.12
N ARG A 59 3.56 -1.60 2.07
CA ARG A 59 4.76 -0.80 1.81
C ARG A 59 4.63 -0.17 0.43
N PHE A 60 4.65 1.15 0.40
CA PHE A 60 4.59 1.93 -0.84
C PHE A 60 5.89 2.71 -0.99
N TYR A 61 6.87 2.08 -1.65
CA TYR A 61 8.17 2.67 -1.87
C TYR A 61 8.14 3.50 -3.15
N ALA A 62 8.23 4.81 -3.01
CA ALA A 62 8.22 5.76 -4.09
C ALA A 62 9.16 6.94 -3.79
N ASN A 63 9.65 7.58 -4.85
CA ASN A 63 10.48 8.76 -4.75
C ASN A 63 9.84 9.94 -5.49
N PRO A 64 9.83 11.14 -4.89
CA PRO A 64 9.47 12.36 -5.60
C PRO A 64 10.56 12.75 -6.59
N SER A 65 10.22 13.64 -7.52
CA SER A 65 11.12 14.28 -8.48
C SER A 65 12.01 15.29 -7.74
N TYR A 66 13.08 14.79 -7.13
CA TYR A 66 14.00 15.60 -6.32
C TYR A 66 14.54 16.81 -7.09
N GLY A 67 14.55 17.97 -6.44
CA GLY A 67 14.99 19.24 -7.02
C GLY A 67 13.90 20.01 -7.78
N GLU A 68 12.76 19.38 -8.08
CA GLU A 68 11.59 20.06 -8.67
C GLU A 68 10.55 20.47 -7.62
N LEU A 69 10.60 19.85 -6.44
CA LEU A 69 9.66 20.07 -5.34
C LEU A 69 10.32 20.86 -4.20
N SER A 70 9.50 21.67 -3.52
CA SER A 70 9.90 22.27 -2.25
C SER A 70 10.05 21.22 -1.14
N GLU A 71 10.80 21.56 -0.09
CA GLU A 71 10.95 20.69 1.09
C GLU A 71 9.60 20.33 1.71
N ALA A 72 8.67 21.28 1.80
CA ALA A 72 7.32 21.06 2.31
C ALA A 72 6.52 20.05 1.46
N GLN A 73 6.63 20.13 0.13
CA GLN A 73 5.96 19.17 -0.76
C GLN A 73 6.57 17.77 -0.65
N CYS A 74 7.90 17.66 -0.50
CA CYS A 74 8.55 16.38 -0.25
C CYS A 74 8.11 15.79 1.09
N GLU A 75 7.99 16.60 2.14
CA GLU A 75 7.50 16.17 3.45
C GLU A 75 6.05 15.67 3.36
N GLU A 76 5.17 16.41 2.70
CA GLU A 76 3.77 16.05 2.46
C GLU A 76 3.66 14.73 1.68
N PHE A 77 4.45 14.58 0.60
CA PHE A 77 4.50 13.35 -0.20
C PHE A 77 4.78 12.11 0.67
N TYR A 78 5.81 12.19 1.52
CA TYR A 78 6.14 11.07 2.41
C TYR A 78 5.15 10.92 3.57
N SER A 79 4.50 12.00 4.01
CA SER A 79 3.44 11.92 5.03
C SER A 79 2.25 11.12 4.54
N LEU A 80 1.80 11.38 3.31
CA LEU A 80 0.71 10.63 2.69
C LEU A 80 1.01 9.14 2.56
N ILE A 81 2.24 8.79 2.18
CA ILE A 81 2.69 7.40 2.14
C ILE A 81 2.59 6.78 3.54
N ARG A 82 3.14 7.42 4.57
CA ARG A 82 3.08 6.91 5.96
C ARG A 82 1.65 6.72 6.43
N GLU A 83 0.76 7.67 6.18
CA GLU A 83 -0.65 7.55 6.54
C GLU A 83 -1.33 6.35 5.88
N ALA A 84 -1.03 6.08 4.61
CA ALA A 84 -1.57 4.91 3.91
C ALA A 84 -0.97 3.60 4.46
N GLU A 85 0.33 3.56 4.73
CA GLU A 85 0.99 2.42 5.36
C GLU A 85 0.41 2.14 6.75
N ASP A 86 0.17 3.17 7.57
CA ASP A 86 -0.42 3.02 8.90
C ASP A 86 -1.87 2.53 8.83
N LYS A 87 -2.68 3.09 7.92
CA LYS A 87 -4.07 2.65 7.71
C LYS A 87 -4.16 1.17 7.31
N SER A 88 -3.18 0.66 6.55
CA SER A 88 -3.22 -0.72 6.08
C SER A 88 -3.23 -1.77 7.20
N PHE A 89 -2.73 -1.43 8.40
CA PHE A 89 -2.72 -2.33 9.56
C PHE A 89 -4.09 -2.55 10.21
N THR A 90 -5.12 -1.81 9.78
CA THR A 90 -6.51 -1.97 10.25
C THR A 90 -7.48 -2.32 9.12
N VAL A 91 -6.97 -2.49 7.91
CA VAL A 91 -7.75 -2.81 6.71
C VAL A 91 -7.39 -4.22 6.23
N CYS A 92 -8.39 -5.07 6.07
CA CYS A 92 -8.22 -6.41 5.54
C CYS A 92 -7.64 -6.36 4.12
N GLU A 93 -6.49 -7.00 3.91
CA GLU A 93 -5.80 -7.04 2.63
C GLU A 93 -6.64 -7.71 1.53
N MET A 94 -7.51 -8.65 1.90
CA MET A 94 -8.36 -9.39 0.96
C MET A 94 -9.63 -8.64 0.57
N THR A 95 -10.30 -7.97 1.52
CA THR A 95 -11.65 -7.40 1.31
C THR A 95 -11.71 -5.88 1.33
N GLY A 96 -10.74 -5.21 1.93
CA GLY A 96 -10.76 -3.75 2.12
C GLY A 96 -11.67 -3.27 3.26
N ASN A 97 -12.32 -4.19 3.98
CA ASN A 97 -13.05 -3.90 5.20
C ASN A 97 -12.11 -3.85 6.42
N SER A 98 -12.65 -3.77 7.63
CA SER A 98 -11.83 -3.85 8.86
C SER A 98 -11.08 -5.19 8.92
N GLY A 99 -9.82 -5.13 9.32
CA GLY A 99 -8.99 -6.30 9.56
C GLY A 99 -8.14 -6.14 10.81
N VAL A 100 -7.62 -7.26 11.28
CA VAL A 100 -6.68 -7.34 12.41
C VAL A 100 -5.43 -8.10 11.98
N LEU A 101 -4.32 -7.90 12.68
CA LEU A 101 -3.10 -8.62 12.40
C LEU A 101 -3.28 -10.11 12.72
N MET A 102 -3.17 -10.95 11.71
CA MET A 102 -3.25 -12.41 11.81
C MET A 102 -1.95 -13.05 11.29
N ARG A 103 -1.68 -14.27 11.74
CA ARG A 103 -0.51 -15.04 11.31
C ARG A 103 -0.86 -16.47 10.90
N ASN A 104 -0.17 -16.97 9.89
CA ASN A 104 -0.06 -18.40 9.59
C ASN A 104 1.44 -18.76 9.52
N GLY A 105 1.94 -19.42 10.57
CA GLY A 105 3.38 -19.61 10.77
C GLY A 105 4.12 -18.28 10.89
N TYR A 106 5.08 -18.03 9.99
CA TYR A 106 5.84 -16.78 9.91
C TYR A 106 5.18 -15.70 9.05
N TRP A 107 4.09 -16.01 8.36
CA TRP A 107 3.42 -15.06 7.48
C TRP A 107 2.41 -14.24 8.26
N LEU A 108 2.65 -12.92 8.29
CA LEU A 108 1.75 -11.91 8.88
C LEU A 108 0.91 -11.26 7.79
N ARG A 109 -0.38 -11.11 8.02
CA ARG A 109 -1.32 -10.39 7.15
C ARG A 109 -2.37 -9.68 8.00
N THR A 110 -2.83 -8.50 7.58
CA THR A 110 -4.01 -7.88 8.20
C THR A 110 -5.24 -8.42 7.47
N LEU A 111 -6.08 -9.18 8.16
CA LEU A 111 -7.21 -9.91 7.58
C LEU A 111 -8.47 -9.75 8.44
N ASP A 112 -9.62 -9.97 7.82
CA ASP A 112 -10.90 -10.09 8.50
C ASP A 112 -10.99 -11.48 9.16
N PRO A 113 -11.15 -11.57 10.50
CA PRO A 113 -11.19 -12.84 11.22
C PRO A 113 -12.29 -13.80 10.79
N GLU A 114 -13.42 -13.29 10.26
CA GLU A 114 -14.58 -14.14 9.94
C GLU A 114 -14.39 -14.91 8.63
N ILE A 115 -13.51 -14.42 7.75
CA ILE A 115 -13.30 -14.96 6.40
C ILE A 115 -11.82 -15.23 6.08
N ALA A 116 -10.93 -15.07 7.05
CA ALA A 116 -9.51 -15.34 6.88
C ALA A 116 -9.30 -16.79 6.40
N PRO A 117 -8.32 -17.05 5.51
CA PRO A 117 -8.00 -18.39 5.08
C PRO A 117 -7.65 -19.31 6.25
N GLU A 118 -7.91 -20.61 6.08
CA GLU A 118 -7.58 -21.62 7.09
C GLU A 118 -6.11 -21.53 7.51
N GLY A 119 -5.87 -21.67 8.82
CA GLY A 119 -4.54 -21.62 9.43
C GLY A 119 -4.07 -20.24 9.88
N PHE A 120 -4.79 -19.17 9.54
CA PHE A 120 -4.55 -17.86 10.14
C PHE A 120 -5.16 -17.76 11.55
N VAL A 121 -4.38 -17.25 12.49
CA VAL A 121 -4.80 -16.96 13.88
C VAL A 121 -4.51 -15.51 14.24
N ILE A 122 -5.33 -14.90 15.08
CA ILE A 122 -5.13 -13.52 15.56
C ILE A 122 -3.80 -13.43 16.33
N VAL A 123 -3.00 -12.41 16.05
CA VAL A 123 -1.75 -12.16 16.78
C VAL A 123 -2.06 -11.53 18.13
N GLY A 124 -1.56 -12.13 19.22
CA GLY A 124 -1.75 -11.62 20.59
C GLY A 124 -2.89 -12.30 21.36
N GLU A 125 -3.71 -13.11 20.69
CA GLU A 125 -4.63 -14.03 21.35
C GLU A 125 -3.99 -15.43 21.38
N SER A 126 -3.56 -15.86 22.58
CA SER A 126 -3.03 -17.20 22.86
C SER A 126 -3.49 -17.68 24.23
#